data_AF-A0A7S0EQT2-F1
#
_entry.id   AF-A0A7S0EQT2-F1
#
_cell.length_a   1.000
_cell.length_b   1.000
_cell.length_c   1.000
_cell.angle_alpha   90.00
_cell.angle_beta   90.00
_cell.angle_gamma   90.00
#
_symmetry.space_group_name_H-M   'P 1'
#
loop_
_entity.id
_entity.type
_entity.pdbx_description
1 polymer ?
#
loop_
_entity_poly.entity_id
_entity_poly.type
_entity_poly.pdbx_seq_one_letter_code
_entity_poly.pdbx_strand_id
1 'polypeptide(L)'
;INPSLFATQVLPRYFKHSNFASFVRQLNLYGFHKTSQEPETCEFAHPMFRQGNEHLFKDIKRKVASGSGFDKDPIRQKCETDRLMAEFQDLKAKHKELEAALQQKEAEKQLIFTEMMQSKQRQEVLEQRL
;
A
#
# COMPACT_ATOMS: atom_id res chain seq x y z
N ILE A 1 12.21 -22.21 -9.54
CA ILE A 1 12.51 -23.12 -8.41
C ILE A 1 11.59 -24.33 -8.58
N ASN A 2 12.11 -25.56 -8.63
CA ASN A 2 11.27 -26.76 -8.73
C ASN A 2 10.72 -27.11 -7.33
N PRO A 3 9.39 -27.04 -7.09
CA PRO A 3 8.81 -27.32 -5.77
C PRO A 3 9.12 -28.74 -5.27
N SER A 4 9.25 -29.72 -6.18
CA SER A 4 9.53 -31.11 -5.83
C SER A 4 10.95 -31.30 -5.29
N LEU A 5 11.94 -30.63 -5.89
CA LEU A 5 13.33 -30.67 -5.40
C LEU A 5 13.46 -29.98 -4.04
N PHE A 6 12.80 -28.83 -3.85
CA PHE A 6 12.77 -28.13 -2.57
C PHE A 6 12.11 -28.99 -1.47
N ALA A 7 10.98 -29.61 -1.80
CA ALA A 7 10.23 -30.51 -0.92
C ALA A 7 11.06 -31.70 -0.42
N THR A 8 11.86 -32.30 -1.29
CA THR A 8 12.64 -33.51 -0.98
C THR A 8 14.01 -33.22 -0.37
N GLN A 9 14.70 -32.17 -0.81
CA GLN A 9 16.09 -31.91 -0.40
C GLN A 9 16.22 -30.87 0.71
N VAL A 10 15.33 -29.88 0.75
CA VAL A 10 15.44 -28.74 1.68
C VAL A 10 14.51 -28.90 2.87
N LEU A 11 13.22 -29.19 2.65
CA LEU A 11 12.25 -29.25 3.75
C LEU A 11 12.67 -30.21 4.88
N PRO A 12 13.16 -31.44 4.64
CA PRO A 12 13.57 -32.35 5.72
C PRO A 12 14.73 -31.85 6.58
N ARG A 13 15.51 -30.86 6.08
CA ARG A 13 16.63 -30.26 6.84
C ARG A 13 16.16 -29.24 7.86
N TYR A 14 15.00 -28.61 7.65
CA TYR A 14 14.49 -27.51 8.47
C TYR A 14 13.14 -27.80 9.12
N PHE A 15 12.39 -28.77 8.59
CA PHE A 15 11.06 -29.15 9.03
C PHE A 15 10.96 -30.67 9.20
N LYS A 16 10.03 -31.12 10.04
CA LYS A 16 9.77 -32.56 10.29
C LYS A 16 8.92 -33.23 9.21
N HIS A 17 8.88 -32.68 7.99
CA HIS A 17 8.11 -33.19 6.86
C HIS A 17 8.76 -32.77 5.54
N SER A 18 8.51 -33.51 4.46
CA SER A 18 8.91 -33.15 3.09
C SER A 18 7.76 -32.56 2.25
N ASN A 19 6.58 -32.33 2.84
CA ASN A 19 5.41 -31.91 2.07
C ASN A 19 5.41 -30.40 1.78
N PHE A 20 5.43 -30.05 0.49
CA PHE A 20 5.37 -28.65 0.04
C PHE A 20 4.05 -27.95 0.44
N ALA A 21 2.91 -28.65 0.39
CA ALA A 21 1.63 -28.08 0.80
C ALA A 21 1.62 -27.73 2.30
N SER A 22 2.31 -28.50 3.14
CA SER A 22 2.48 -28.17 4.56
C SER A 22 3.33 -26.91 4.75
N PHE A 23 4.36 -26.72 3.94
CA PHE A 23 5.16 -25.50 3.93
C PHE A 23 4.33 -24.28 3.49
N VAL A 24 3.56 -24.39 2.40
CA VAL A 24 2.64 -23.35 1.93
C VAL A 24 1.58 -23.03 3.00
N ARG A 25 1.06 -24.05 3.70
CA ARG A 25 0.14 -23.86 4.82
C ARG A 25 0.77 -23.00 5.92
N GLN A 26 2.03 -23.25 6.28
CA GLN A 26 2.75 -22.43 7.27
C GLN A 26 2.89 -20.99 6.78
N LEU A 27 3.32 -20.77 5.54
CA LEU A 27 3.39 -19.44 4.93
C LEU A 27 2.06 -18.68 5.05
N ASN A 28 0.96 -19.33 4.68
CA ASN A 28 -0.39 -18.75 4.78
C ASN A 28 -0.79 -18.43 6.23
N LEU A 29 -0.41 -19.27 7.19
CA LEU A 29 -0.67 -19.02 8.62
C LEU A 29 0.09 -17.78 9.12
N TYR A 30 1.24 -17.44 8.55
CA TYR A 30 2.00 -16.24 8.91
C TYR A 30 1.74 -15.05 7.99
N GLY A 31 0.71 -15.13 7.13
CA GLY A 31 0.30 -14.00 6.28
C GLY A 31 1.21 -13.73 5.07
N PHE A 32 2.00 -14.72 4.65
CA PHE A 32 2.68 -14.65 3.35
C PHE A 32 1.66 -14.88 2.24
N HIS A 33 1.80 -14.17 1.12
CA HIS A 33 0.92 -14.28 -0.03
C HIS A 33 1.72 -14.57 -1.29
N LYS A 34 1.13 -15.29 -2.24
CA LYS A 34 1.75 -15.57 -3.54
C LYS A 34 1.83 -14.27 -4.35
N THR A 35 3.01 -13.91 -4.83
CA THR A 35 3.22 -12.65 -5.60
C THR A 35 3.11 -12.85 -7.10
N SER A 36 3.46 -14.04 -7.60
CA SER A 36 3.40 -14.33 -9.03
C SER A 36 2.08 -14.97 -9.45
N GLN A 37 1.54 -14.50 -10.58
CA GLN A 37 0.37 -15.06 -11.24
C GLN A 37 0.70 -16.30 -12.10
N GLU A 38 1.98 -16.53 -12.40
CA GLU A 38 2.38 -17.68 -13.19
C GLU A 38 2.25 -18.99 -12.37
N PRO A 39 1.74 -20.07 -12.99
CA PRO A 39 1.62 -21.37 -12.32
C PRO A 39 2.96 -21.96 -11.87
N GLU A 40 4.01 -21.74 -12.66
CA GLU A 40 5.34 -22.37 -12.48
C GLU A 40 6.23 -21.63 -11.47
N THR A 41 5.86 -20.41 -11.07
CA THR A 41 6.63 -19.61 -10.11
C THR A 41 5.96 -19.61 -8.74
N CYS A 42 6.67 -20.18 -7.78
CA CYS A 42 6.26 -20.24 -6.37
C CYS A 42 6.98 -19.13 -5.58
N GLU A 43 6.52 -17.90 -5.74
CA GLU A 43 7.05 -16.74 -5.02
C GLU A 43 6.07 -16.27 -3.95
N PHE A 44 6.59 -15.99 -2.76
CA PHE A 44 5.80 -15.57 -1.61
C PHE A 44 6.42 -14.33 -0.98
N ALA A 45 5.58 -13.39 -0.55
CA ALA A 45 6.02 -12.18 0.13
C ALA A 45 5.22 -11.90 1.40
N HIS A 46 5.90 -11.26 2.35
CA HIS A 46 5.32 -10.65 3.54
C HIS A 46 5.98 -9.28 3.73
N PRO A 47 5.22 -8.19 3.98
CA PRO A 47 5.78 -6.84 4.09
C PRO A 47 6.91 -6.70 5.11
N MET A 48 6.82 -7.46 6.21
CA MET A 48 7.79 -7.48 7.32
C MET A 48 8.89 -8.55 7.17
N PHE A 49 8.90 -9.33 6.08
CA PHE A 49 9.97 -10.29 5.78
C PHE A 49 10.90 -9.70 4.72
N ARG A 50 11.95 -8.99 5.15
CA ARG A 50 12.91 -8.31 4.27
C ARG A 50 14.35 -8.67 4.64
N GLN A 51 15.17 -8.93 3.63
CA GLN A 51 16.59 -9.19 3.82
C GLN A 51 17.27 -7.99 4.52
N GLY A 52 18.11 -8.26 5.52
CA GLY A 52 18.81 -7.25 6.31
C GLY A 52 17.97 -6.56 7.41
N ASN A 53 16.66 -6.83 7.50
CA ASN A 53 15.76 -6.18 8.45
C ASN A 53 15.11 -7.19 9.42
N GLU A 54 15.94 -7.96 10.13
CA GLU A 54 15.48 -9.04 11.01
C GLU A 54 14.60 -8.55 12.18
N HIS A 55 14.77 -7.29 12.59
CA HIS A 55 13.96 -6.68 13.65
C HIS A 55 12.46 -6.62 13.31
N LEU A 56 12.08 -6.70 12.03
CA LEU A 56 10.69 -6.75 11.57
C LEU A 56 10.05 -8.13 11.77
N PHE A 57 10.84 -9.19 11.95
CA PHE A 57 10.32 -10.56 12.09
C PHE A 57 9.44 -10.73 13.33
N LYS A 58 9.65 -9.91 14.36
CA LYS A 58 8.81 -9.89 15.57
C LYS A 58 7.34 -9.57 15.26
N ASP A 59 7.08 -8.86 14.17
CA ASP A 59 5.74 -8.43 13.77
C ASP A 59 5.05 -9.46 12.86
N ILE A 60 5.75 -10.51 12.45
CA ILE A 60 5.17 -11.64 11.71
C ILE A 60 4.51 -12.60 12.71
N LYS A 61 3.21 -12.41 12.94
CA LYS A 61 2.43 -13.23 13.88
C LYS A 61 1.59 -14.29 13.17
N ARG A 62 1.46 -15.45 13.81
CA ARG A 62 0.59 -16.52 13.33
C ARG A 62 -0.88 -16.09 13.41
N LYS A 63 -1.61 -16.23 12.30
CA LYS A 63 -3.07 -16.21 12.24
C LYS A 63 -3.61 -17.43 12.98
N VAL A 64 -3.97 -17.27 14.25
CA VAL A 64 -4.69 -18.29 15.02
C VAL A 64 -6.12 -18.39 14.50
N ALA A 65 -6.50 -19.60 14.06
CA ALA A 65 -7.91 -19.95 13.96
C ALA A 65 -8.42 -20.05 15.41
N SER A 66 -9.36 -19.16 15.75
CA SER A 66 -10.04 -18.98 17.03
C SER A 66 -9.91 -20.16 18.00
N GLY A 67 -9.11 -19.97 19.05
CA GLY A 67 -8.92 -20.99 20.08
C GLY A 67 -7.93 -20.57 21.16
N SER A 68 -8.08 -19.35 21.69
CA SER A 68 -7.68 -18.91 23.05
C SER A 68 -7.45 -17.39 23.09
N GLY A 69 -8.42 -16.66 23.65
CA GLY A 69 -8.22 -15.42 24.40
C GLY A 69 -7.55 -14.25 23.70
N PHE A 70 -8.25 -13.58 22.79
CA PHE A 70 -8.32 -12.12 22.69
C PHE A 70 -9.62 -11.79 21.94
N ASP A 71 -10.50 -11.01 22.56
CA ASP A 71 -11.82 -10.60 22.08
C ASP A 71 -11.86 -10.28 20.59
N LYS A 72 -12.38 -11.22 19.80
CA LYS A 72 -13.06 -10.89 18.55
C LYS A 72 -14.54 -10.83 18.82
N ASP A 73 -14.93 -9.85 19.63
CA ASP A 73 -16.30 -9.37 19.64
C ASP A 73 -16.62 -8.87 18.22
N PRO A 74 -17.59 -9.45 17.49
CA PRO A 74 -17.97 -8.99 16.16
C PRO A 74 -18.40 -7.51 16.16
N ILE A 75 -18.80 -6.98 17.33
CA ILE A 75 -19.09 -5.55 17.57
C ILE A 75 -17.82 -4.69 17.44
N ARG A 76 -16.67 -5.16 17.96
CA ARG A 76 -15.41 -4.40 17.96
C ARG A 76 -14.78 -4.34 16.56
N GLN A 77 -14.83 -5.44 15.81
CA GLN A 77 -14.37 -5.48 14.42
C GLN A 77 -15.24 -4.62 13.49
N LYS A 78 -16.57 -4.64 13.70
CA LYS A 78 -17.49 -3.74 12.97
C LYS A 78 -17.20 -2.28 13.29
N CYS A 79 -16.98 -1.93 14.55
CA CYS A 79 -16.68 -0.56 14.96
C CYS A 79 -15.36 -0.05 14.36
N GLU A 80 -14.35 -0.91 14.23
CA GLU A 80 -13.08 -0.57 13.57
C GLU A 80 -13.27 -0.35 12.07
N THR A 81 -14.04 -1.21 11.39
CA THR A 81 -14.35 -1.00 9.96
C THR A 81 -15.23 0.22 9.72
N ASP A 82 -16.16 0.53 10.62
CA ASP A 82 -17.03 1.70 10.54
C ASP A 82 -16.23 3.00 10.76
N ARG A 83 -15.28 3.00 11.71
CA ARG A 83 -14.34 4.11 11.91
C ARG A 83 -13.44 4.31 10.69
N LEU A 84 -12.90 3.23 10.13
CA LEU A 84 -12.04 3.32 8.95
C LEU A 84 -12.81 3.81 7.72
N MET A 85 -14.08 3.42 7.57
CA MET A 85 -14.98 3.96 6.54
C MET A 85 -15.26 5.45 6.74
N ALA A 86 -15.46 5.91 7.97
CA ALA A 86 -15.64 7.33 8.27
C ALA A 86 -14.36 8.13 7.93
N GLU A 87 -13.19 7.66 8.36
CA GLU A 87 -11.90 8.30 8.00
C GLU A 87 -11.69 8.36 6.49
N PHE A 88 -12.08 7.31 5.76
CA PHE A 88 -11.98 7.30 4.30
C PHE A 88 -12.91 8.32 3.65
N GLN A 89 -14.11 8.52 4.17
CA GLN A 89 -15.04 9.54 3.69
C GLN A 89 -14.50 10.95 3.95
N ASP A 90 -13.96 11.21 5.13
CA ASP A 90 -13.32 12.49 5.47
C ASP A 90 -12.10 12.76 4.61
N LEU A 91 -11.26 11.74 4.37
CA LEU A 91 -10.10 11.87 3.51
C LEU A 91 -10.51 12.15 2.06
N LYS A 92 -11.58 11.51 1.59
CA LYS A 92 -12.14 11.77 0.26
C LYS A 92 -12.70 13.19 0.15
N ALA A 93 -13.35 13.71 1.18
CA ALA A 93 -13.82 15.09 1.22
C ALA A 93 -12.66 16.08 1.15
N LYS A 94 -11.61 15.87 1.96
CA LYS A 94 -10.38 16.68 1.92
C LYS A 94 -9.68 16.63 0.56
N HIS A 95 -9.66 15.46 -0.08
CA HIS A 95 -9.07 15.31 -1.41
C HIS A 95 -9.81 16.16 -2.44
N LYS A 96 -11.15 16.12 -2.41
CA LYS A 96 -11.99 16.94 -3.29
C LYS A 96 -11.79 18.44 -3.05
N GLU A 97 -11.64 18.86 -1.79
CA GLU A 97 -11.37 20.25 -1.43
C GLU A 97 -9.99 20.70 -1.95
N LEU A 98 -8.95 19.89 -1.76
CA LEU A 98 -7.62 20.19 -2.25
C LEU A 98 -7.58 20.27 -3.78
N GLU A 99 -8.31 19.39 -4.47
CA GLU A 99 -8.44 19.39 -5.93
C GLU A 99 -9.09 20.69 -6.42
N ALA A 100 -10.17 21.15 -5.76
CA ALA A 100 -10.80 22.42 -6.08
C ALA A 100 -9.88 23.63 -5.82
N ALA A 101 -9.14 23.62 -4.71
CA ALA A 101 -8.18 24.67 -4.39
C ALA A 101 -7.04 24.75 -5.42
N LEU A 102 -6.58 23.60 -5.93
CA LEU A 102 -5.56 23.53 -6.97
C LEU A 102 -6.06 24.14 -8.28
N GLN A 103 -7.28 23.79 -8.69
CA GLN A 103 -7.92 24.40 -9.87
C GLN A 103 -8.09 25.92 -9.74
N GLN A 104 -8.47 26.40 -8.55
CA GLN A 104 -8.56 27.83 -8.29
C GLN A 104 -7.20 28.51 -8.45
N LYS A 105 -6.13 27.93 -7.88
CA LYS A 105 -4.78 28.49 -8.00
C LYS A 105 -4.29 28.50 -9.44
N GLU A 106 -4.65 27.49 -10.23
CA GLU A 106 -4.34 27.48 -11.67
C GLU A 106 -5.06 28.59 -12.43
N ALA A 107 -6.33 28.85 -12.13
CA ALA A 107 -7.09 29.95 -12.73
C ALA A 107 -6.52 31.32 -12.34
N GLU A 108 -6.20 31.53 -11.05
CA GLU A 108 -5.54 32.75 -10.58
C GLU A 108 -4.19 32.97 -11.29
N LYS A 109 -3.38 31.91 -11.44
CA LYS A 109 -2.10 31.98 -12.16
C LYS A 109 -2.29 32.39 -13.62
N GLN A 110 -3.30 31.86 -14.31
CA GLN A 110 -3.59 32.21 -15.71
C GLN A 110 -4.02 33.68 -15.84
N LEU A 111 -4.83 34.17 -14.89
CA LEU A 111 -5.25 35.56 -14.87
C LEU A 111 -4.06 36.51 -14.68
N ILE A 112 -3.24 36.26 -13.65
CA ILE A 112 -2.04 37.07 -13.37
C ILE A 112 -1.11 37.07 -14.59
N PHE A 113 -0.90 35.91 -15.21
CA PHE A 113 -0.06 35.81 -16.40
C PHE A 113 -0.59 36.69 -17.54
N THR A 114 -1.91 36.68 -17.77
CA THR A 114 -2.56 37.48 -18.81
C THR A 114 -2.41 38.98 -18.53
N GLU A 115 -2.64 39.41 -17.29
CA GLU A 115 -2.46 40.81 -16.89
C GLU A 115 -1.01 41.27 -17.01
N MET A 116 -0.05 40.43 -16.62
CA MET A 116 1.38 40.70 -16.77
C MET A 116 1.77 40.91 -18.23
N MET A 117 1.29 40.05 -19.13
CA MET A 117 1.52 40.19 -20.57
C MET A 117 0.94 41.48 -21.14
N GLN A 118 -0.28 41.86 -20.73
CA GLN A 118 -0.87 43.13 -21.16
C GLN A 118 -0.11 44.34 -20.60
N SER A 119 0.35 44.28 -19.35
CA SER A 119 1.11 45.36 -18.72
C SER A 119 2.43 45.59 -19.44
N LYS A 120 3.13 44.50 -19.78
CA LYS A 120 4.37 44.56 -20.56
C LYS A 120 4.14 45.19 -21.94
N GLN A 121 3.09 44.78 -22.64
CA GLN A 121 2.73 45.36 -23.93
C GLN A 121 2.43 46.87 -23.82
N ARG A 122 1.72 47.30 -22.76
CA ARG A 122 1.44 48.72 -22.50
C ARG A 122 2.73 49.51 -22.27
N GLN A 123 3.69 48.95 -21.52
CA GLN A 123 4.99 49.58 -21.30
C GLN A 123 5.77 49.74 -22.61
N GLU A 124 5.84 48.68 -23.44
CA GLU A 124 6.51 48.74 -24.74
C GLU A 124 5.89 49.80 -25.67
N VAL A 125 4.56 49.93 -25.70
CA VAL A 125 3.89 50.96 -26.51
C VAL A 125 4.18 52.38 -26.00
N LEU A 126 4.33 52.58 -24.69
CA LEU A 126 4.70 53.87 -24.12
C LEU A 126 6.16 54.22 -24.42
N GLU A 127 7.07 53.23 -24.35
CA GLU A 127 8.48 53.41 -24.68
C GLU A 127 8.69 53.75 -26.16
N GLN A 128 7.88 53.23 -27.07
CA GLN A 128 7.94 53.58 -28.51
C GLN A 128 7.39 54.97 -28.86
N ARG A 129 6.70 55.64 -27.92
CA ARG A 129 6.09 56.97 -28.12
C ARG A 129 6.94 58.12 -27.56
N LEU A 130 8.04 57.81 -26.87
CA LEU A 130 9.05 58.76 -26.38
C LEU A 130 10.19 58.86 -27.39
#